data_AF-A0A3M8A604-F1
#
_entry.id   AF-A0A3M8A604-F1
#
_cell.length_a   1.000
_cell.length_b   1.000
_cell.length_c   1.000
_cell.angle_alpha   90.00
_cell.angle_beta   90.00
_cell.angle_gamma   90.00
#
_symmetry.space_group_name_H-M   'P 1'
#
loop_
_entity.id
_entity.type
_entity.pdbx_description
1 polymer ?
#
loop_
_entity_poly.entity_id
_entity_poly.type
_entity_poly.pdbx_seq_one_letter_code
_entity_poly.pdbx_strand_id
1 'polypeptide(L)' 'MSWTAERARVASLSRSRTHDDPDLVEARRNLKAERLADHVARVVAEAPPLSPEQRARIAALLRGGAR' A
#
# COMPACT_ATOMS: atom_id res chain seq x y z
N MET A 1 3.55 -3.89 11.75
CA MET A 1 2.86 -2.94 10.86
C MET A 1 3.89 -2.02 10.22
N SER A 2 4.36 -2.34 9.01
CA SER A 2 5.37 -1.53 8.30
C SER A 2 4.86 -0.09 8.02
N TRP A 3 3.56 0.05 7.76
CA TRP A 3 2.94 1.34 7.46
C TRP A 3 3.05 2.40 8.57
N THR A 4 3.21 2.01 9.85
CA THR A 4 3.32 2.99 10.95
C THR A 4 4.65 3.75 10.90
N ALA A 5 5.71 3.10 10.42
CA ALA A 5 7.02 3.72 10.21
C ALA A 5 6.96 4.75 9.07
N GLU A 6 6.35 4.39 7.94
CA GLU A 6 6.15 5.32 6.82
C GLU A 6 5.25 6.49 7.20
N ARG A 7 4.22 6.25 8.03
CA ARG A 7 3.38 7.33 8.57
C ARG A 7 4.19 8.30 9.43
N ALA A 8 5.06 7.79 10.30
CA ALA A 8 5.94 8.62 11.12
C ALA A 8 6.95 9.41 10.25
N ARG A 9 7.50 8.77 9.21
CA ARG A 9 8.39 9.40 8.23
C ARG A 9 7.70 10.56 7.51
N VAL A 10 6.49 10.36 6.99
CA VAL A 10 5.69 11.42 6.35
C VAL A 10 5.45 12.58 7.32
N ALA A 11 5.04 12.30 8.56
CA ALA A 11 4.80 13.33 9.57
C ALA A 11 6.08 14.11 9.95
N SER A 12 7.24 13.43 9.94
CA SER A 12 8.51 14.09 10.20
C SER A 12 8.90 15.02 9.05
N LEU A 13 8.87 14.51 7.82
CA LEU A 13 9.29 15.24 6.62
C LEU A 13 8.34 16.41 6.29
N SER A 14 7.03 16.25 6.49
CA SER A 14 6.06 17.31 6.17
C SER A 14 6.20 18.57 7.03
N ARG A 15 6.94 18.51 8.15
CA ARG A 15 7.19 19.67 9.02
C ARG A 15 8.32 20.56 8.51
N SER A 16 9.24 20.02 7.71
CA SER A 16 10.48 20.71 7.34
C SER A 16 10.76 20.72 5.85
N ARG A 17 10.02 19.94 5.05
CA ARG A 17 10.21 19.81 3.60
C ARG A 17 9.03 20.36 2.81
N THR A 18 9.30 20.80 1.59
CA THR A 18 8.27 21.22 0.64
C THR A 18 7.48 20.00 0.14
N HIS A 19 6.27 20.25 -0.38
CA HIS A 19 5.35 19.20 -0.79
C HIS A 19 5.86 18.30 -1.94
N ASP A 20 6.79 18.82 -2.73
CA ASP A 20 7.44 18.22 -3.89
C ASP A 20 8.82 17.63 -3.57
N ASP A 21 9.27 17.74 -2.31
CA ASP A 21 10.51 17.12 -1.85
C ASP A 21 10.47 15.61 -2.15
N PRO A 22 11.52 15.05 -2.78
CA PRO A 22 11.51 13.68 -3.26
C PRO A 22 11.36 12.67 -2.12
N ASP A 23 11.94 12.93 -0.95
CA ASP A 23 11.84 12.04 0.21
C ASP A 23 10.41 12.02 0.77
N LEU A 24 9.72 13.17 0.76
CA LEU A 24 8.33 13.26 1.21
C LEU A 24 7.38 12.58 0.21
N VAL A 25 7.61 12.76 -1.09
CA VAL A 25 6.83 12.09 -2.15
C VAL A 25 6.99 10.58 -2.05
N GLU A 26 8.22 10.10 -1.85
CA GLU A 26 8.50 8.68 -1.69
C GLU A 26 7.84 8.10 -0.43
N ALA A 27 8.01 8.75 0.73
CA ALA A 27 7.39 8.32 1.98
C ALA A 27 5.85 8.23 1.87
N ARG A 28 5.22 9.16 1.15
CA ARG A 28 3.77 9.12 0.86
C ARG A 28 3.39 7.95 -0.04
N ARG A 29 4.20 7.66 -1.06
CA ARG A 29 3.99 6.51 -1.96
C ARG A 29 4.10 5.20 -1.19
N ASN A 30 5.14 5.05 -0.38
CA ASN A 30 5.38 3.87 0.44
C ASN A 30 4.26 3.67 1.46
N LEU A 31 3.83 4.73 2.15
CA LEU A 31 2.70 4.68 3.07
C LEU A 31 1.43 4.15 2.39
N LYS A 32 1.12 4.61 1.17
CA LYS A 32 -0.04 4.12 0.42
C LYS A 32 0.10 2.65 0.03
N ALA A 33 1.28 2.25 -0.44
CA ALA A 33 1.57 0.86 -0.81
C ALA A 33 1.40 -0.09 0.39
N GLU A 34 2.00 0.26 1.52
CA GLU A 34 1.95 -0.52 2.76
C GLU A 34 0.53 -0.63 3.32
N ARG A 35 -0.24 0.48 3.29
CA ARG A 35 -1.66 0.44 3.70
C ARG A 35 -2.52 -0.43 2.78
N LEU A 36 -2.25 -0.42 1.47
CA LEU A 36 -2.95 -1.28 0.53
C LEU A 36 -2.60 -2.76 0.77
N ALA A 37 -1.31 -3.06 0.96
CA ALA A 37 -0.85 -4.42 1.25
C ALA A 37 -1.51 -4.98 2.53
N ASP A 38 -1.53 -4.19 3.60
CA ASP A 38 -2.18 -4.55 4.88
C ASP A 38 -3.69 -4.79 4.71
N HIS A 39 -4.36 -3.93 3.93
CA HIS A 39 -5.78 -4.12 3.61
C HIS A 39 -6.03 -5.39 2.82
N VAL A 40 -5.24 -5.65 1.78
CA VAL A 40 -5.35 -6.87 0.97
C VAL A 40 -5.09 -8.12 1.82
N ALA A 41 -4.08 -8.10 2.68
CA ALA A 41 -3.76 -9.22 3.57
C ALA A 41 -4.94 -9.55 4.49
N ARG A 42 -5.56 -8.53 5.09
CA ARG A 42 -6.76 -8.71 5.93
C ARG A 42 -7.93 -9.30 5.15
N VAL A 43 -8.25 -8.75 3.98
CA VAL A 43 -9.36 -9.25 3.13
C VAL A 43 -9.13 -10.70 2.71
N VAL A 44 -7.89 -11.05 2.35
CA VAL A 44 -7.55 -12.43 1.96
C VAL A 44 -7.62 -13.38 3.16
N ALA A 45 -7.24 -12.94 4.36
CA ALA A 45 -7.33 -13.75 5.58
C ALA A 45 -8.79 -14.03 5.99
N GLU A 46 -9.70 -13.10 5.71
CA GLU A 46 -11.14 -13.24 6.02
C GLU A 46 -11.92 -13.98 4.92
N ALA A 47 -11.34 -14.15 3.73
CA ALA A 47 -11.99 -14.80 2.60
C ALA A 47 -12.10 -16.32 2.79
N PRO A 48 -13.19 -16.96 2.31
CA PRO A 48 -13.20 -18.41 2.16
C PRO A 48 -12.09 -18.86 1.19
N PRO A 49 -11.65 -20.13 1.25
CA PRO A 49 -10.63 -20.65 0.34
C PRO A 49 -10.98 -20.36 -1.13
N LEU A 50 -10.11 -19.61 -1.79
CA LEU A 50 -10.27 -19.22 -3.19
C LEU A 50 -9.68 -20.29 -4.10
N SER A 51 -10.33 -20.54 -5.24
CA SER A 51 -9.78 -21.40 -6.28
C SER A 51 -8.52 -20.76 -6.91
N PRO A 52 -7.63 -21.56 -7.53
CA PRO A 52 -6.47 -21.04 -8.26
C PRO A 52 -6.85 -19.98 -9.32
N GLU A 53 -7.96 -20.19 -10.03
CA GLU A 53 -8.46 -19.29 -11.09
C GLU A 53 -8.96 -17.96 -10.51
N GLN A 54 -9.65 -18.00 -9.37
CA GLN A 54 -10.10 -16.80 -8.66
C GLN A 54 -8.92 -15.96 -8.17
N ARG A 55 -7.89 -16.61 -7.59
CA ARG A 55 -6.65 -15.95 -7.19
C ARG A 55 -5.93 -15.34 -8.39
N ALA A 56 -5.88 -16.04 -9.52
CA ALA A 56 -5.24 -15.54 -10.74
C ALA A 56 -5.94 -14.28 -11.28
N ARG A 57 -7.28 -14.24 -11.25
CA ARG A 57 -8.07 -13.06 -11.66
C ARG A 57 -7.81 -11.86 -10.74
N ILE A 58 -7.79 -12.05 -9.42
CA ILE A 58 -7.47 -10.99 -8.47
C ILE A 58 -6.05 -10.47 -8.68
N ALA A 59 -5.08 -11.38 -8.86
CA ALA A 59 -3.70 -11.00 -9.11
C ALA A 59 -3.54 -10.22 -10.43
N ALA A 60 -4.36 -10.49 -11.45
CA ALA A 60 -4.36 -9.72 -12.69
C ALA A 60 -4.82 -8.26 -12.47
N LEU A 61 -5.81 -8.02 -11.60
CA LEU A 61 -6.25 -6.66 -11.24
C LEU A 61 -5.11 -5.86 -10.58
N LEU A 62 -4.34 -6.52 -9.71
CA LEU A 62 -3.20 -5.89 -9.03
C LEU A 62 -2.04 -5.57 -9.99
N ARG A 63 -1.85 -6.37 -11.04
CA ARG A 63 -0.80 -6.16 -12.06
C ARG A 63 -1.16 -5.10 -13.11
N GLY A 64 -2.44 -4.98 -13.47
CA GLY A 64 -2.88 -4.06 -14.52
C GLY A 64 -3.00 -2.60 -14.06
N GLY A 65 -3.00 -2.35 -12.75
CA GLY A 65 -3.58 -1.13 -12.19
C GLY A 65 -5.09 -1.15 -12.42
N ALA A 66 -5.89 -0.86 -11.38
CA ALA A 66 -7.30 -0.56 -11.63
C ALA A 66 -7.33 0.63 -12.60
N ARG A 67 -7.70 0.37 -13.85
CA ARG A 67 -7.81 1.41 -14.87
C ARG A 67 -9.04 2.25 -14.64
#